data_AF-A0A484D498-F1
#
_entry.id   AF-A0A484D498-F1
#
_cell.length_a   1.000
_cell.length_b   1.000
_cell.length_c   1.000
_cell.angle_alpha   90.00
_cell.angle_beta   90.00
_cell.angle_gamma   90.00
#
_symmetry.space_group_name_H-M   'P 1'
#
loop_
_entity.id
_entity.type
_entity.pdbx_description
1 polymer ?
#
loop_
_entity_poly.entity_id
_entity_poly.type
_entity_poly.pdbx_seq_one_letter_code
_entity_poly.pdbx_strand_id
1 'polypeptide(L)'
;MESVFLRFESYDFEADLRFQDGLKDLNKCNNSREETKLLDLKLFFYNRFVEPIDRSSYQQWSSASPRATPMDCGVEQQDQRTLSDSGISPNQTAETEAKQLSFADVMRLIQEGKEVPGATKLDIKATNRSPTPSQMQRRLKPWEISSVSK
;
A
#
# COMPACT_ATOMS: atom_id res chain seq x y z
N MET A 1 10.74 -18.99 25.85
CA MET A 1 10.42 -18.57 24.47
C MET A 1 9.35 -19.46 23.87
N GLU A 2 9.48 -20.79 23.97
CA GLU A 2 8.51 -21.76 23.43
C GLU A 2 7.07 -21.62 23.96
N SER A 3 6.90 -21.15 25.20
CA SER A 3 5.58 -20.91 25.78
C SER A 3 4.74 -19.89 24.98
N VAL A 4 5.38 -18.92 24.33
CA VAL A 4 4.70 -17.91 23.48
C VAL A 4 4.20 -18.56 22.19
N PHE A 5 4.98 -19.47 21.60
CA PHE A 5 4.61 -20.16 20.36
C PHE A 5 3.43 -21.12 20.60
N LEU A 6 3.44 -21.85 21.72
CA LEU A 6 2.31 -22.69 22.11
C LEU A 6 1.03 -21.88 22.37
N ARG A 7 1.17 -20.69 22.99
CA ARG A 7 0.04 -19.79 23.22
C ARG A 7 -0.52 -19.24 21.91
N PHE A 8 0.35 -18.87 20.97
CA PHE A 8 -0.03 -18.46 19.63
C PHE A 8 -0.81 -19.58 18.90
N GLU A 9 -0.35 -20.83 18.95
CA GLU A 9 -1.08 -21.95 18.33
C GLU A 9 -2.41 -22.27 19.02
N SER A 10 -2.47 -22.12 20.34
CA SER A 10 -3.71 -22.32 21.11
C SER A 10 -4.70 -21.15 21.02
N TYR A 11 -4.29 -20.04 20.42
CA TYR A 11 -5.11 -18.84 20.34
C TYR A 11 -6.24 -19.01 19.33
N ASP A 12 -7.47 -18.80 19.79
CA ASP A 12 -8.65 -18.95 18.95
C ASP A 12 -8.92 -17.69 18.12
N PHE A 13 -8.34 -17.64 16.93
CA PHE A 13 -8.57 -16.58 15.94
C PHE A 13 -10.00 -16.59 15.35
N GLU A 14 -10.73 -17.71 15.45
CA GLU A 14 -12.10 -17.80 14.94
C GLU A 14 -13.11 -17.17 15.91
N ALA A 15 -12.84 -17.28 17.21
CA ALA A 15 -13.66 -16.63 18.24
C ALA A 15 -13.40 -15.11 18.38
N ASP A 16 -12.23 -14.58 17.99
CA ASP A 16 -11.94 -13.15 18.13
C ASP A 16 -12.63 -12.32 17.02
N LEU A 17 -13.69 -11.61 17.42
CA LEU A 17 -14.47 -10.74 16.55
C LEU A 17 -13.65 -9.67 15.82
N ARG A 18 -12.57 -9.15 16.42
CA ARG A 18 -11.75 -8.09 15.80
C ARG A 18 -10.93 -8.65 14.64
N PHE A 19 -10.41 -9.85 14.81
CA PHE A 19 -9.67 -10.55 13.76
C PHE A 19 -10.61 -10.91 12.61
N GLN A 20 -11.77 -11.49 12.94
CA GLN A 20 -12.78 -11.89 11.95
C GLN A 20 -13.34 -10.70 11.17
N ASP A 21 -13.61 -9.57 11.82
CA ASP A 21 -14.11 -8.38 11.14
C ASP A 21 -13.09 -7.82 10.14
N GLY A 22 -11.80 -7.78 10.52
CA GLY A 22 -10.72 -7.40 9.61
C GLY A 22 -10.53 -8.38 8.44
N LEU A 23 -10.86 -9.66 8.62
CA LEU A 23 -10.75 -10.67 7.58
C LEU A 23 -11.85 -10.55 6.51
N LYS A 24 -13.03 -10.04 6.87
CA LYS A 24 -14.15 -9.81 5.91
C LYS A 24 -13.77 -8.81 4.82
N ASP A 25 -13.02 -7.76 5.17
CA ASP A 25 -12.54 -6.76 4.22
C ASP A 25 -11.51 -7.37 3.25
N LEU A 26 -10.69 -8.31 3.73
CA LEU A 26 -9.65 -8.96 2.93
C LEU A 26 -10.22 -10.01 1.96
N ASN A 27 -11.17 -10.83 2.40
CA ASN A 27 -11.80 -11.88 1.59
C ASN A 27 -12.57 -11.33 0.38
N LYS A 28 -12.89 -10.04 0.38
CA LYS A 28 -13.55 -9.35 -0.75
C LYS A 28 -12.62 -9.20 -1.97
N CYS A 29 -11.31 -9.42 -1.84
CA CYS A 29 -10.29 -9.00 -2.82
C CYS A 29 -9.38 -10.12 -3.43
N ASN A 30 -9.83 -11.38 -3.52
CA ASN A 30 -9.29 -12.52 -4.32
C ASN A 30 -8.64 -13.69 -3.56
N ASN A 31 -8.90 -14.90 -4.10
CA ASN A 31 -8.45 -16.23 -3.68
C ASN A 31 -7.17 -16.67 -4.44
N SER A 32 -6.29 -17.46 -3.80
CA SER A 32 -5.23 -18.34 -4.38
C SER A 32 -3.89 -18.30 -3.62
N ARG A 33 -3.65 -17.37 -2.69
CA ARG A 33 -2.42 -17.35 -1.86
C ARG A 33 -2.79 -17.10 -0.39
N GLU A 34 -3.64 -17.95 0.13
CA GLU A 34 -4.34 -17.73 1.40
C GLU A 34 -3.48 -18.12 2.60
N GLU A 35 -2.81 -19.27 2.59
CA GLU A 35 -2.21 -19.82 3.81
C GLU A 35 -1.01 -19.00 4.33
N THR A 36 -0.07 -18.64 3.46
CA THR A 36 1.08 -17.80 3.85
C THR A 36 0.65 -16.40 4.29
N LYS A 37 -0.38 -15.84 3.64
CA LYS A 37 -0.94 -14.54 4.02
C LYS A 37 -1.70 -14.63 5.33
N LEU A 38 -2.42 -15.73 5.57
CA LEU A 38 -3.18 -15.95 6.78
C LEU A 38 -2.26 -16.09 7.99
N LEU A 39 -1.17 -16.84 7.88
CA LEU A 39 -0.17 -16.94 8.93
C LEU A 39 0.43 -15.57 9.24
N ASP A 40 0.83 -14.81 8.22
CA ASP A 40 1.37 -13.46 8.40
C ASP A 40 0.35 -12.51 9.07
N LEU A 41 -0.93 -12.62 8.72
CA LEU A 41 -2.01 -11.86 9.36
C LEU A 41 -2.20 -12.23 10.83
N LYS A 42 -2.26 -13.53 11.14
CA LYS A 42 -2.36 -14.05 12.50
C LYS A 42 -1.19 -13.56 13.34
N LEU A 43 0.02 -13.65 12.81
CA LEU A 43 1.23 -13.21 13.49
C LEU A 43 1.25 -11.70 13.73
N PHE A 44 0.82 -10.90 12.75
CA PHE A 44 0.70 -9.45 12.88
C PHE A 44 -0.33 -9.05 13.95
N PHE A 45 -1.52 -9.66 13.89
CA PHE A 45 -2.59 -9.39 14.86
C PHE A 45 -2.15 -9.75 16.28
N TYR A 46 -1.57 -10.93 16.46
CA TYR A 46 -1.12 -11.41 17.76
C TYR A 46 -0.03 -10.50 18.35
N ASN A 47 0.95 -10.09 17.53
CA ASN A 47 1.96 -9.09 17.89
C ASN A 47 1.34 -7.76 18.33
N ARG A 48 0.28 -7.33 17.64
CA ARG A 48 -0.34 -6.03 17.87
C ARG A 48 -1.23 -5.99 19.11
N PHE A 49 -1.92 -7.08 19.43
CA PHE A 49 -3.02 -7.07 20.40
C PHE A 49 -2.89 -8.07 21.56
N VAL A 50 -2.03 -9.08 21.46
CA VAL A 50 -1.91 -10.14 22.48
C VAL A 50 -0.53 -10.08 23.12
N GLU A 51 0.52 -10.41 22.37
CA GLU A 51 1.89 -10.33 22.83
C GLU A 51 2.89 -10.34 21.66
N PRO A 52 4.09 -9.78 21.85
CA PRO A 52 5.15 -9.84 20.86
C PRO A 52 5.64 -11.28 20.59
N ILE A 53 5.70 -11.65 19.32
CA ILE A 53 6.20 -12.92 18.80
C ILE A 53 7.04 -12.66 17.54
N ASP A 54 8.26 -13.21 17.52
CA ASP A 54 9.15 -13.08 16.37
C ASP A 54 8.81 -14.09 15.26
N ARG A 55 8.77 -13.62 14.02
CA ARG A 55 8.45 -14.44 12.85
C ARG A 55 9.49 -15.50 12.57
N SER A 56 10.76 -15.11 12.52
CA SER A 56 11.87 -16.04 12.26
C SER A 56 11.93 -17.15 13.30
N SER A 57 11.80 -16.78 14.57
CA SER A 57 11.84 -17.71 15.69
C SER A 57 10.66 -18.68 15.69
N TYR A 58 9.45 -18.19 15.38
CA TYR A 58 8.27 -19.05 15.24
C TYR A 58 8.42 -20.02 14.06
N GLN A 59 8.88 -19.56 12.90
CA GLN A 59 9.11 -20.42 11.74
C GLN A 59 10.12 -21.53 12.07
N GLN A 60 11.26 -21.17 12.66
CA GLN A 60 12.28 -22.15 13.04
C GLN A 60 11.76 -23.17 14.06
N TRP A 61 11.00 -22.72 15.06
CA TRP A 61 10.35 -23.61 16.02
C TRP A 61 9.32 -24.52 15.36
N SER A 62 8.49 -23.98 14.45
CA SER A 62 7.47 -24.75 13.74
C SER A 62 8.08 -25.82 12.85
N SER A 63 9.20 -25.54 12.17
CA SER A 63 9.92 -26.50 11.31
C SER A 63 10.64 -27.58 12.12
N ALA A 64 11.06 -27.28 13.35
CA ALA A 64 11.68 -28.23 14.27
C ALA A 64 10.65 -29.06 15.05
N SER A 65 9.39 -28.62 15.10
CA SER A 65 8.30 -29.31 15.79
C SER A 65 7.83 -30.53 14.98
N PRO A 66 7.71 -31.73 15.58
CA PRO A 66 7.25 -32.94 14.91
C PRO A 66 5.80 -32.89 14.34
N ARG A 67 5.10 -31.76 14.50
CA ARG A 67 3.70 -31.56 14.07
C ARG A 67 3.55 -30.74 12.80
N ALA A 68 4.62 -30.14 12.25
CA ALA A 68 4.54 -29.53 10.93
C ALA A 68 4.49 -30.65 9.88
N THR A 69 3.31 -30.85 9.28
CA THR A 69 3.16 -31.65 8.07
C THR A 69 4.18 -31.19 7.03
N PRO A 70 5.09 -32.06 6.58
CA PRO A 70 6.07 -31.70 5.57
C PRO A 70 5.36 -31.65 4.23
N MET A 71 5.14 -30.46 3.68
CA MET A 71 4.90 -30.29 2.24
C MET A 71 6.07 -29.52 1.63
N ASP A 72 7.03 -30.35 1.24
CA ASP A 72 7.71 -30.37 -0.05
C ASP A 72 8.58 -29.18 -0.49
N CYS A 73 9.74 -29.57 -1.01
CA CYS A 73 10.87 -28.76 -1.44
C CYS A 73 10.65 -28.09 -2.81
N GLY A 74 11.39 -27.01 -3.06
CA GLY A 74 11.56 -26.46 -4.41
C GLY A 74 12.72 -25.47 -4.49
N VAL A 75 13.92 -26.01 -4.69
CA VAL A 75 15.16 -25.29 -5.07
C VAL A 75 15.23 -25.22 -6.61
N GLU A 76 16.10 -24.33 -7.14
CA GLU A 76 16.73 -24.31 -8.49
C GLU A 76 16.10 -23.31 -9.51
N GLN A 77 16.78 -22.22 -9.91
CA GLN A 77 17.79 -22.03 -10.99
C GLN A 77 17.16 -21.31 -12.22
N GLN A 78 17.59 -20.09 -12.55
CA GLN A 78 18.58 -19.74 -13.58
C GLN A 78 18.16 -20.11 -15.03
N ASP A 79 17.94 -19.09 -15.88
CA ASP A 79 18.72 -18.76 -17.09
C ASP A 79 17.90 -18.18 -18.28
N GLN A 80 18.60 -17.37 -19.09
CA GLN A 80 18.38 -17.08 -20.53
C GLN A 80 17.44 -15.95 -21.02
N ARG A 81 18.05 -14.75 -21.10
CA ARG A 81 18.26 -13.93 -22.32
C ARG A 81 17.52 -14.35 -23.62
N THR A 82 16.73 -13.45 -24.18
CA THR A 82 16.63 -13.27 -25.65
C THR A 82 16.17 -11.84 -25.99
N LEU A 83 16.96 -11.19 -26.85
CA LEU A 83 16.61 -9.95 -27.55
C LEU A 83 15.44 -10.22 -28.51
N SER A 84 14.49 -9.29 -28.59
CA SER A 84 13.76 -9.03 -29.83
C SER A 84 13.45 -7.54 -29.93
N ASP A 85 14.10 -6.96 -30.92
CA ASP A 85 13.92 -5.63 -31.52
C ASP A 85 12.60 -5.58 -32.31
N SER A 86 11.85 -4.50 -32.15
CA SER A 86 10.93 -3.92 -33.16
C SER A 86 10.31 -2.64 -32.61
N GLY A 87 10.72 -1.50 -33.17
CA GLY A 87 10.10 -0.21 -32.91
C GLY A 87 8.74 -0.04 -33.59
N ILE A 88 7.87 0.80 -33.02
CA ILE A 88 6.83 1.61 -33.68
C ILE A 88 6.43 2.77 -32.74
N SER A 89 6.63 3.99 -33.25
CA SER A 89 5.86 5.25 -33.17
C SER A 89 5.07 5.67 -31.90
N PRO A 90 5.14 6.95 -31.48
CA PRO A 90 4.47 7.49 -30.30
C PRO A 90 3.08 8.03 -30.64
N ASN A 91 2.02 7.29 -30.35
CA ASN A 91 0.72 7.86 -29.97
C ASN A 91 -0.22 6.72 -29.61
N GLN A 92 -0.52 6.54 -28.33
CA GLN A 92 -1.82 6.03 -27.88
C GLN A 92 -1.90 6.08 -26.36
N THR A 93 -2.83 6.91 -25.89
CA THR A 93 -3.45 6.90 -24.57
C THR A 93 -3.89 5.47 -24.26
N ALA A 94 -3.14 4.75 -23.43
CA ALA A 94 -3.48 3.40 -23.01
C ALA A 94 -3.66 3.39 -21.49
N GLU A 95 -4.94 3.34 -21.10
CA GLU A 95 -5.43 2.95 -19.79
C GLU A 95 -4.86 1.56 -19.50
N THR A 96 -3.70 1.52 -18.86
CA THR A 96 -2.98 0.29 -18.57
C THR A 96 -3.48 -0.22 -17.24
N GLU A 97 -4.25 -1.30 -17.29
CA GLU A 97 -4.52 -2.13 -16.12
C GLU A 97 -3.22 -2.33 -15.34
N ALA A 98 -3.24 -1.98 -14.06
CA ALA A 98 -2.05 -1.83 -13.23
C ALA A 98 -1.36 -3.17 -13.00
N LYS A 99 -0.56 -3.62 -13.97
CA LYS A 99 0.42 -4.68 -13.80
C LYS A 99 1.37 -4.23 -12.70
N GLN A 100 1.46 -5.01 -11.62
CA GLN A 100 2.37 -4.72 -10.51
C GLN A 100 3.81 -4.69 -11.03
N LEU A 101 4.42 -3.50 -11.06
CA LEU A 101 5.81 -3.29 -11.43
C LEU A 101 6.73 -3.46 -10.21
N SER A 102 7.95 -3.96 -10.44
CA SER A 102 8.96 -3.97 -9.39
C SER A 102 9.48 -2.56 -9.09
N PHE A 103 10.06 -2.36 -7.92
CA PHE A 103 10.67 -1.07 -7.54
C PHE A 103 11.73 -0.61 -8.55
N ALA A 104 12.54 -1.54 -9.07
CA ALA A 104 13.57 -1.24 -10.06
C ALA A 104 12.96 -0.73 -11.38
N ASP A 105 11.85 -1.32 -11.81
CA ASP A 105 11.15 -0.91 -13.02
C ASP A 105 10.52 0.48 -12.85
N VAL A 106 9.92 0.76 -11.70
CA VAL A 106 9.40 2.10 -11.36
C VAL A 106 10.53 3.13 -11.38
N MET A 107 11.68 2.82 -10.77
CA MET A 107 12.81 3.73 -10.73
C MET A 107 13.38 3.99 -12.13
N ARG A 108 13.39 2.98 -13.01
CA ARG A 108 13.76 3.15 -14.42
C ARG A 108 12.77 4.06 -15.15
N LEU A 109 11.47 3.87 -14.97
CA LEU A 109 10.45 4.76 -15.56
C LEU A 109 10.66 6.22 -15.16
N ILE A 110 10.98 6.46 -13.88
CA ILE A 110 11.28 7.81 -13.37
C ILE A 110 12.52 8.39 -14.05
N GLN A 111 13.61 7.62 -14.15
CA GLN A 111 14.85 8.07 -14.80
C GLN A 111 14.67 8.36 -16.29
N GLU A 112 13.86 7.56 -16.97
CA GLU A 112 13.52 7.74 -18.39
C GLU A 112 12.47 8.83 -18.63
N GLY A 113 11.90 9.42 -17.56
CA GLY A 113 10.85 10.44 -17.65
C GLY A 113 9.51 9.89 -18.14
N LYS A 114 9.30 8.57 -18.05
CA LYS A 114 8.06 7.90 -18.43
C LYS A 114 7.06 7.92 -17.28
N GLU A 115 5.78 7.85 -17.62
CA GLU A 115 4.70 7.88 -16.63
C GLU A 115 4.66 6.60 -15.80
N VAL A 116 4.37 6.76 -14.51
CA VAL A 116 4.24 5.63 -13.58
C VAL A 116 2.79 5.12 -13.66
N PRO A 117 2.58 3.82 -13.92
CA PRO A 117 1.24 3.22 -13.92
C PRO A 117 0.49 3.50 -12.61
N GLY A 118 -0.79 3.85 -12.73
CA GLY A 118 -1.64 4.20 -11.58
C GLY A 118 -1.55 5.66 -11.12
N ALA A 119 -0.62 6.46 -11.67
CA ALA A 119 -0.59 7.90 -11.40
C ALA A 119 -1.62 8.66 -12.24
N THR A 120 -2.54 9.36 -11.59
CA THR A 120 -3.52 10.22 -12.28
C THR A 120 -2.91 11.57 -12.60
N LYS A 121 -2.88 11.96 -13.88
CA LYS A 121 -2.56 13.33 -14.28
C LYS A 121 -3.75 14.24 -14.04
N LEU A 122 -3.63 15.11 -13.04
CA LEU A 122 -4.59 16.18 -12.85
C LEU A 122 -4.31 17.28 -13.89
N ASP A 123 -5.34 17.71 -14.62
CA ASP A 123 -5.28 18.88 -15.52
C ASP A 123 -5.25 20.17 -14.68
N ILE A 124 -4.12 20.42 -14.03
CA ILE A 124 -3.89 21.61 -13.22
C ILE A 124 -3.44 22.73 -14.16
N LYS A 125 -4.37 23.63 -14.48
CA LYS A 125 -4.07 24.86 -15.23
C LYS A 125 -3.76 25.98 -14.26
N ALA A 126 -2.62 26.66 -14.47
CA ALA A 126 -2.32 27.91 -13.79
C ALA A 126 -3.47 28.88 -14.06
N THR A 127 -4.24 29.18 -13.01
CA THR A 127 -5.33 30.14 -13.09
C THR A 127 -4.69 31.52 -13.02
N ASN A 128 -4.08 31.96 -14.13
CA ASN A 128 -3.48 33.30 -14.31
C ASN A 128 -4.56 34.40 -14.33
N ARG A 129 -5.63 34.25 -13.54
CA ARG A 129 -6.70 35.24 -13.40
C ARG A 129 -6.22 36.36 -12.48
N SER A 130 -6.71 37.56 -12.73
CA SER A 130 -6.50 38.67 -11.81
C SER A 130 -7.07 38.33 -10.42
N PRO A 131 -6.43 38.80 -9.34
CA PRO A 131 -6.93 38.57 -7.98
C PRO A 131 -8.35 39.11 -7.84
N THR A 132 -9.18 38.43 -7.05
CA THR A 132 -10.54 38.90 -6.77
C THR A 132 -10.45 40.21 -5.99
N PRO A 133 -10.99 41.33 -6.51
CA PRO A 133 -10.93 42.61 -5.80
C PRO A 133 -11.81 42.54 -4.54
N SER A 134 -11.35 43.16 -3.46
CA SER A 134 -12.13 43.23 -2.22
C SER A 134 -13.41 44.05 -2.43
N GLN A 135 -14.56 43.46 -2.12
CA GLN A 135 -15.85 44.16 -2.04
C GLN A 135 -16.12 44.72 -0.63
N MET A 136 -15.20 44.51 0.31
CA MET A 136 -15.37 44.93 1.69
C MET A 136 -15.29 46.45 1.81
N GLN A 137 -16.33 47.06 2.38
CA GLN A 137 -16.33 48.49 2.69
C GLN A 137 -15.24 48.79 3.72
N ARG A 138 -14.34 49.72 3.39
CA ARG A 138 -13.29 50.15 4.29
C ARG A 138 -13.93 50.85 5.49
N ARG A 139 -13.65 50.36 6.71
CA ARG A 139 -14.06 51.09 7.91
C ARG A 139 -13.28 52.39 7.97
N LEU A 140 -14.02 53.50 7.93
CA LEU A 140 -13.46 54.83 8.08
C LEU A 140 -12.94 54.99 9.50
N LYS A 141 -11.78 55.63 9.63
CA LYS A 141 -11.23 56.04 10.91
C LYS A 141 -12.05 57.22 11.45
N PRO A 142 -12.13 57.41 12.78
CA PRO A 142 -12.96 58.45 13.38
C PRO A 142 -12.69 59.86 12.82
N TRP A 143 -11.44 60.16 12.48
CA TRP A 143 -11.03 61.46 11.91
C TRP A 143 -11.42 61.64 10.43
N GLU A 144 -11.78 60.58 9.71
CA GLU A 144 -12.24 60.65 8.31
C GLU A 144 -13.74 60.93 8.20
N ILE A 145 -14.50 60.73 9.28
CA ILE A 145 -15.96 60.94 9.31
C ILE A 145 -16.28 62.44 9.39
N SER A 146 -15.50 63.20 10.18
CA SER A 146 -15.70 64.63 10.40
C SER A 146 -15.55 65.48 9.13
N SER A 147 -14.78 64.99 8.14
CA SER A 147 -14.55 65.68 6.86
C SER A 147 -15.63 65.48 5.81
N VAL A 148 -16.56 64.53 5.99
CA VAL A 148 -17.57 64.14 4.98
C VAL A 148 -18.93 64.83 5.21
N SER A 149 -19.16 65.42 6.38
CA SER A 149 -20.43 66.06 6.75
C SER A 149 -20.57 67.54 6.34
N LYS A 150 -20.12 67.94 5.14
CA LYS A 150 -20.31 69.31 4.64
C LYS A 150 -21.32 69.36 3.49
#